data_AF-A0AAV5TWU6-F1
#
_entry.id   AF-A0AAV5TWU6-F1
#
_cell.length_a   1.000
_cell.length_b   1.000
_cell.length_c   1.000
_cell.angle_alpha   90.00
_cell.angle_beta   90.00
_cell.angle_gamma   90.00
#
_symmetry.space_group_name_H-M   'P 1'
#
loop_
_entity.id
_entity.type
_entity.pdbx_description
1 polymer ?
#
loop_
_entity_poly.entity_id
_entity_poly.type
_entity_poly.pdbx_seq_one_letter_code
_entity_poly.pdbx_strand_id
1 'polypeptide(L)'
;DLVKAYTEAWVSKQTEKSPPATVAKTITEGEERLDVFNVNVAHQQAEMEIDRRGLTRLDDQPKEGWVGWAKSWWGGGADNGGGAKPPPGKAGDIATKFQAAMTPEEKAKLFEAIDYEENMPPTNYPMEFVENRIDFKLGEVNIILEGAIQLGFDGLHAALKQRPAAGAINLTARIAEVKMKGCDQTMLEMREKGDWLSMEVDTNPLAGGYDQKVSLRIAPVNFYYHAPAVNKAIDVFKPPESVKLNQLTAAAMSRYEEVKTRSTMGMQHALEKKTKLVLDMV
;
A
#
# COMPACT_ATOMS: atom_id res chain seq x y z
N ASP A 1 -29.72 4.40 27.75
CA ASP A 1 -29.54 5.57 28.63
C ASP A 1 -28.10 6.02 28.76
N LEU A 2 -27.14 5.12 29.05
CA LEU A 2 -25.72 5.47 29.17
C LEU A 2 -25.11 6.08 27.89
N VAL A 3 -25.45 5.57 26.70
CA VAL A 3 -24.98 6.12 25.41
C VAL A 3 -25.42 7.57 25.20
N LYS A 4 -26.67 7.92 25.55
CA LYS A 4 -27.18 9.30 25.41
C LYS A 4 -26.48 10.26 26.36
N ALA A 5 -26.32 9.86 27.63
CA ALA A 5 -25.59 10.63 28.62
C ALA A 5 -24.12 10.83 28.23
N TYR A 6 -23.50 9.81 27.62
CA TYR A 6 -22.14 9.90 27.08
C TYR A 6 -22.06 10.86 25.88
N THR A 7 -23.00 10.79 24.93
CA THR A 7 -23.08 11.72 23.78
C THR A 7 -23.18 13.18 24.26
N GLU A 8 -24.06 13.47 25.22
CA GLU A 8 -24.24 14.82 25.78
C GLU A 8 -22.98 15.30 26.51
N ALA A 9 -22.36 14.42 27.30
CA ALA A 9 -21.10 14.72 27.97
C ALA A 9 -19.96 15.00 26.98
N TRP A 10 -19.93 14.29 25.85
CA TRP A 10 -18.95 14.51 24.78
C TRP A 10 -19.15 15.85 24.06
N VAL A 11 -20.40 16.27 23.80
CA VAL A 11 -20.71 17.59 23.24
C VAL A 11 -20.19 18.71 24.17
N SER A 12 -20.42 18.62 25.48
CA SER A 12 -19.92 19.61 26.44
C SER A 12 -18.40 19.61 26.51
N LYS A 13 -17.73 18.44 26.46
CA LYS A 13 -16.26 18.36 26.40
C LYS A 13 -15.67 19.08 25.19
N GLN A 14 -16.36 19.06 24.04
CA GLN A 14 -15.87 19.64 22.78
C GLN A 14 -16.18 21.15 22.64
N THR A 15 -17.10 21.69 23.44
CA THR A 15 -17.61 23.07 23.29
C THR A 15 -17.34 23.96 24.50
N GLU A 16 -17.09 23.40 25.70
CA GLU A 16 -16.87 24.16 26.94
C GLU A 16 -15.40 24.16 27.39
N LYS A 17 -14.81 25.34 27.64
CA LYS A 17 -13.40 25.49 28.07
C LYS A 17 -13.07 24.86 29.43
N SER A 18 -14.08 24.62 30.26
CA SER A 18 -13.94 23.98 31.56
C SER A 18 -15.22 23.19 31.89
N PRO A 19 -15.33 21.94 31.40
CA PRO A 19 -16.52 21.14 31.65
C PRO A 19 -16.57 20.72 33.14
N PRO A 20 -17.76 20.63 33.75
CA PRO A 20 -17.94 20.19 35.14
C PRO A 20 -17.34 18.80 35.41
N ALA A 21 -16.86 18.55 36.63
CA ALA A 21 -16.28 17.26 37.03
C ALA A 21 -17.24 16.06 36.86
N THR A 22 -18.54 16.31 36.78
CA THR A 22 -19.57 15.32 36.48
C THR A 22 -19.50 14.83 35.02
N VAL A 23 -19.16 15.70 34.08
CA VAL A 23 -19.00 15.37 32.64
C VAL A 23 -17.82 14.42 32.44
N ALA A 24 -16.69 14.71 33.09
CA ALA A 24 -15.51 13.85 33.02
C ALA A 24 -15.78 12.43 33.56
N LYS A 25 -16.53 12.32 34.68
CA LYS A 25 -16.91 11.01 35.25
C LYS A 25 -17.84 10.21 34.32
N THR A 26 -18.82 10.85 33.70
CA THR A 26 -19.72 10.19 32.75
C THR A 26 -18.99 9.70 31.49
N ILE A 27 -17.95 10.43 31.05
CA ILE A 27 -17.11 10.01 29.92
C ILE A 27 -16.28 8.78 30.31
N THR A 28 -15.61 8.79 31.46
CA THR A 28 -14.84 7.64 31.93
C THR A 28 -15.73 6.40 32.13
N GLU A 29 -16.90 6.56 32.75
CA GLU A 29 -17.85 5.46 32.93
C GLU A 29 -18.40 4.93 31.60
N GLY A 30 -18.61 5.82 30.61
CA GLY A 30 -19.01 5.44 29.26
C GLY A 30 -17.93 4.68 28.51
N GLU A 31 -16.67 5.11 28.60
CA GLU A 31 -15.52 4.44 27.95
C GLU A 31 -15.21 3.07 28.55
N GLU A 32 -15.48 2.86 29.84
CA GLU A 32 -15.30 1.57 30.51
C GLU A 32 -16.44 0.57 30.25
N ARG A 33 -17.67 1.06 30.04
CA ARG A 33 -18.88 0.22 29.96
C ARG A 33 -19.47 0.07 28.57
N LEU A 34 -19.17 0.97 27.64
CA LEU A 34 -19.68 0.92 26.26
C LEU A 34 -18.67 0.21 25.35
N ASP A 35 -19.19 -0.58 24.41
CA ASP A 35 -18.35 -1.16 23.36
C ASP A 35 -17.89 -0.08 22.36
N VAL A 36 -16.81 -0.40 21.64
CA VAL A 36 -16.17 0.50 20.67
C VAL A 36 -17.14 0.99 19.60
N PHE A 37 -18.12 0.16 19.21
CA PHE A 37 -19.13 0.54 18.23
C PHE A 37 -20.06 1.63 18.77
N ASN A 38 -20.58 1.47 19.98
CA ASN A 38 -21.45 2.44 20.63
C ASN A 38 -20.72 3.74 20.98
N VAL A 39 -19.44 3.68 21.34
CA VAL A 39 -18.61 4.87 21.54
C VAL A 39 -18.45 5.65 20.23
N ASN A 40 -18.11 4.97 19.13
CA ASN A 40 -17.95 5.62 17.83
C ASN A 40 -19.26 6.23 17.32
N VAL A 41 -20.39 5.54 17.50
CA VAL A 41 -21.71 6.07 17.14
C VAL A 41 -22.05 7.30 17.99
N ALA A 42 -21.72 7.30 19.28
CA ALA A 42 -21.94 8.45 20.15
C ALA A 42 -21.09 9.66 19.75
N HIS A 43 -19.83 9.46 19.35
CA HIS A 43 -18.98 10.54 18.83
C HIS A 43 -19.55 11.14 17.55
N GLN A 44 -19.98 10.33 16.60
CA GLN A 44 -20.60 10.81 15.36
C GLN A 44 -21.90 11.58 15.62
N GLN A 45 -22.72 11.11 16.57
CA GLN A 45 -23.95 11.80 16.96
C GLN A 45 -23.64 13.14 17.64
N ALA A 46 -22.62 13.19 18.48
CA ALA A 46 -22.16 14.42 19.12
C ALA A 46 -21.61 15.42 18.09
N GLU A 47 -20.84 14.95 17.10
CA GLU A 47 -20.35 15.78 15.99
C GLU A 47 -21.49 16.39 15.17
N MET A 48 -22.47 15.57 14.78
CA MET A 48 -23.67 16.05 14.08
C MET A 48 -24.49 17.02 14.94
N GLU A 49 -24.52 16.83 16.25
CA GLU A 49 -25.25 17.70 17.18
C GLU A 49 -24.56 19.06 17.36
N ILE A 50 -23.22 19.08 17.40
CA ILE A 50 -22.41 20.32 17.42
C ILE A 50 -22.66 21.12 16.13
N ASP A 51 -22.60 20.47 14.96
CA ASP A 51 -22.83 21.10 13.67
C ASP A 51 -24.29 21.59 13.53
N ARG A 52 -25.27 20.78 13.97
CA ARG A 52 -26.71 21.14 13.94
C ARG A 52 -27.03 22.32 14.85
N ARG A 53 -26.36 22.43 16.00
CA ARG A 53 -26.54 23.55 16.96
C ARG A 53 -25.66 24.76 16.62
N GLY A 54 -24.82 24.68 15.59
CA GLY A 54 -23.91 25.75 15.19
C GLY A 54 -22.89 26.11 16.28
N LEU A 55 -22.55 25.16 17.15
CA LEU A 55 -21.59 25.37 18.24
C LEU A 55 -20.17 25.32 17.68
N THR A 56 -19.35 26.32 18.01
CA THR A 56 -17.94 26.33 17.62
C THR A 56 -17.15 25.39 18.52
N ARG A 57 -16.46 24.41 17.93
CA ARG A 57 -15.54 23.54 18.68
C ARG A 57 -14.45 24.41 19.29
N LEU A 58 -13.93 24.01 20.44
CA LEU A 58 -12.82 24.72 21.07
C LEU A 58 -11.58 24.75 20.17
N ASP A 59 -11.37 23.67 19.41
CA ASP A 59 -10.29 23.56 18.42
C ASP A 59 -10.57 24.39 17.15
N ASP A 60 -11.84 24.67 16.86
CA ASP A 60 -12.28 25.53 15.74
C ASP A 60 -12.35 27.02 16.15
N GLN A 61 -12.13 27.38 17.43
CA GLN A 61 -12.10 28.79 17.84
C GLN A 61 -10.85 29.46 17.24
N PRO A 62 -11.02 30.48 16.38
CA PRO A 62 -9.88 31.17 15.81
C PRO A 62 -9.13 31.88 16.93
N LYS A 63 -7.84 31.55 17.10
CA LYS A 63 -6.91 32.28 17.98
C LYS A 63 -7.05 33.78 17.66
N GLU A 64 -7.19 34.65 18.66
CA GLU A 64 -7.50 36.09 18.48
C GLU A 64 -6.63 36.81 17.43
N GLY A 65 -5.39 36.36 17.24
CA GLY A 65 -4.48 36.87 16.20
C GLY A 65 -4.91 36.54 14.77
N TRP A 66 -5.63 35.43 14.53
CA TRP A 66 -6.05 34.98 13.21
C TRP A 66 -7.02 35.97 12.56
N VAL A 67 -8.05 36.36 13.30
CA VAL A 67 -9.15 37.18 12.78
C VAL A 67 -8.66 38.58 12.39
N GLY A 68 -7.64 39.09 13.08
CA GLY A 68 -7.01 40.39 12.79
C GLY A 68 -6.26 40.40 11.45
N TRP A 69 -5.44 39.39 11.18
CA TRP A 69 -4.68 39.32 9.92
C TRP A 69 -5.57 39.02 8.72
N ALA A 70 -6.52 38.09 8.86
CA ALA A 70 -7.41 37.71 7.76
C ALA A 70 -8.34 38.86 7.36
N LYS A 71 -8.81 39.68 8.31
CA LYS A 71 -9.57 40.91 7.99
C LYS A 71 -8.70 41.98 7.31
N SER A 72 -7.43 42.09 7.66
CA SER A 72 -6.52 43.02 6.97
C SER A 72 -6.22 42.58 5.54
N TRP A 73 -6.17 41.26 5.29
CA TRP A 73 -5.88 40.67 3.98
C TRP A 73 -7.10 40.66 3.05
N TRP A 74 -8.29 40.39 3.57
CA TRP A 74 -9.54 40.30 2.79
C TRP A 74 -10.39 41.60 2.83
N GLY A 75 -10.08 42.51 3.74
CA GLY A 75 -10.78 43.79 3.96
C GLY A 75 -9.97 45.03 3.59
N GLY A 76 -8.90 44.89 2.80
CA GLY A 76 -8.12 46.01 2.28
C GLY A 76 -8.83 46.72 1.12
N GLY A 77 -9.84 47.53 1.43
CA GLY A 77 -10.53 48.38 0.45
C GLY A 77 -11.49 49.38 1.09
N ALA A 78 -10.95 50.52 1.55
CA ALA A 78 -11.66 51.79 1.64
C ALA A 78 -10.85 52.78 0.79
N ASP A 79 -11.36 53.50 -0.22
CA ASP A 79 -12.68 54.09 -0.33
C ASP A 79 -13.07 54.38 -1.81
N ASN A 80 -14.38 54.54 -2.03
CA ASN A 80 -15.12 54.97 -3.23
C ASN A 80 -15.43 53.98 -4.37
N GLY A 81 -16.64 53.39 -4.27
CA GLY A 81 -17.66 53.55 -5.31
C GLY A 81 -17.89 52.39 -6.28
N GLY A 82 -19.00 51.67 -6.06
CA GLY A 82 -19.69 50.91 -7.12
C GLY A 82 -19.42 49.40 -7.09
N GLY A 83 -20.48 48.63 -6.80
CA GLY A 83 -20.40 47.18 -6.64
C GLY A 83 -19.99 46.42 -7.92
N ALA A 84 -19.14 45.41 -7.73
CA ALA A 84 -19.02 44.28 -8.63
C ALA A 84 -18.50 43.05 -7.86
N LYS A 85 -19.29 41.97 -7.86
CA LYS A 85 -18.83 40.62 -7.48
C LYS A 85 -17.70 40.18 -8.43
N PRO A 86 -16.61 39.54 -7.97
CA PRO A 86 -15.68 38.89 -8.88
C PRO A 86 -16.32 37.63 -9.49
N PRO A 87 -16.03 37.29 -10.76
CA PRO A 87 -16.62 36.14 -11.45
C PRO A 87 -15.99 34.81 -10.98
N PRO A 88 -16.71 33.68 -11.13
CA PRO A 88 -16.20 32.38 -10.74
C PRO A 88 -15.30 31.83 -11.85
N GLY A 89 -14.04 31.57 -11.54
CA GLY A 89 -13.17 30.81 -12.43
C GLY A 89 -11.74 31.32 -12.47
N LYS A 90 -10.88 30.59 -11.73
CA LYS A 90 -9.44 30.30 -11.97
C LYS A 90 -8.75 30.09 -10.63
N ALA A 91 -8.82 28.87 -10.10
CA ALA A 91 -8.04 28.45 -8.92
C ALA A 91 -6.52 28.65 -9.13
N GLY A 92 -6.04 28.61 -10.39
CA GLY A 92 -4.63 28.85 -10.74
C GLY A 92 -4.14 30.29 -10.58
N ASP A 93 -5.02 31.30 -10.73
CA ASP A 93 -4.64 32.72 -10.53
C ASP A 93 -4.57 33.10 -9.05
N ILE A 94 -5.22 32.32 -8.18
CA ILE A 94 -5.18 32.52 -6.73
C ILE A 94 -3.85 32.00 -6.19
N ALA A 95 -3.41 30.80 -6.58
CA ALA A 95 -2.15 30.22 -6.12
C ALA A 95 -0.92 31.05 -6.52
N THR A 96 -0.90 31.61 -7.73
CA THR A 96 0.20 32.47 -8.20
C THR A 96 0.23 33.83 -7.52
N LYS A 97 -0.94 34.45 -7.27
CA LYS A 97 -1.04 35.67 -6.46
C LYS A 97 -0.71 35.42 -4.98
N PHE A 98 -1.06 34.25 -4.46
CA PHE A 98 -0.77 33.79 -3.11
C PHE A 98 0.74 33.61 -2.89
N GLN A 99 1.43 33.05 -3.88
CA GLN A 99 2.88 32.83 -3.81
C GLN A 99 3.70 34.10 -4.08
N ALA A 100 3.18 35.04 -4.88
CA ALA A 100 3.81 36.32 -5.17
C ALA A 100 3.64 37.36 -4.04
N ALA A 101 2.62 37.24 -3.19
CA ALA A 101 2.31 38.18 -2.12
C ALA A 101 2.84 37.76 -0.74
N MET A 102 3.40 36.56 -0.58
CA MET A 102 3.91 36.11 0.72
C MET A 102 5.27 36.71 1.03
N THR A 103 5.32 37.55 2.05
CA THR A 103 6.57 37.81 2.76
C THR A 103 6.98 36.55 3.55
N PRO A 104 8.29 36.33 3.82
CA PRO A 104 8.75 35.15 4.58
C PRO A 104 8.08 35.01 5.95
N GLU A 105 7.69 36.14 6.56
CA GLU A 105 7.02 36.21 7.86
C GLU A 105 5.56 35.73 7.79
N GLU A 106 4.84 36.04 6.70
CA GLU A 106 3.46 35.58 6.49
C GLU A 106 3.41 34.10 6.16
N LYS A 107 4.40 33.59 5.42
CA LYS A 107 4.58 32.16 5.17
C LYS A 107 4.80 31.40 6.48
N ALA A 108 5.65 31.92 7.37
CA ALA A 108 5.89 31.33 8.69
C ALA A 108 4.63 31.31 9.58
N LYS A 109 3.86 32.39 9.60
CA LYS A 109 2.59 32.45 10.35
C LYS A 109 1.51 31.52 9.76
N LEU A 110 1.45 31.39 8.44
CA LEU A 110 0.56 30.45 7.79
C LEU A 110 0.91 29.01 8.17
N PHE A 111 2.20 28.67 8.12
CA PHE A 111 2.75 27.37 8.53
C PHE A 111 2.47 27.03 9.98
N GLU A 112 2.67 27.98 10.90
CA GLU A 112 2.30 27.85 12.32
C GLU A 112 0.79 27.64 12.50
N ALA A 113 -0.03 28.29 11.68
CA ALA A 113 -1.49 28.23 11.78
C ALA A 113 -2.10 26.93 11.23
N ILE A 114 -1.43 26.27 10.28
CA ILE A 114 -1.82 24.95 9.75
C ILE A 114 -1.02 23.81 10.38
N ASP A 115 -0.22 24.10 11.42
CA ASP A 115 0.66 23.16 12.11
C ASP A 115 1.60 22.40 11.15
N TYR A 116 2.06 23.08 10.10
CA TYR A 116 2.95 22.55 9.09
C TYR A 116 4.37 23.09 9.31
N GLU A 117 5.26 22.24 9.76
CA GLU A 117 6.69 22.54 9.75
C GLU A 117 7.32 22.03 8.44
N GLU A 118 8.14 22.83 7.76
CA GLU A 118 8.88 22.38 6.56
C GLU A 118 9.80 21.17 6.85
N ASN A 119 10.14 20.98 8.13
CA ASN A 119 10.90 19.83 8.64
C ASN A 119 10.04 18.95 9.55
N MET A 120 8.75 18.76 9.25
CA MET A 120 7.95 17.72 9.90
C MET A 120 8.74 16.41 9.86
N PRO A 121 9.07 15.80 11.02
CA PRO A 121 9.77 14.52 11.03
C PRO A 121 8.95 13.53 10.19
N PRO A 122 9.61 12.63 9.43
CA PRO A 122 8.89 11.67 8.60
C PRO A 122 7.84 10.98 9.46
N THR A 123 6.58 11.01 9.01
CA THR A 123 5.44 10.43 9.73
C THR A 123 5.84 9.03 10.20
N ASN A 124 5.98 8.87 11.52
CA ASN A 124 6.53 7.66 12.09
C ASN A 124 5.44 6.58 12.07
N TYR A 125 5.33 5.89 10.94
CA TYR A 125 4.36 4.82 10.78
C TYR A 125 4.75 3.60 11.65
N PRO A 126 3.77 2.93 12.28
CA PRO A 126 4.03 1.68 13.00
C PRO A 126 4.71 0.63 12.10
N MET A 127 5.56 -0.23 12.67
CA MET A 127 6.27 -1.28 11.92
C MET A 127 5.34 -2.31 11.23
N GLU A 128 4.08 -2.38 11.67
CA GLU A 128 3.02 -3.21 11.09
C GLU A 128 2.30 -2.56 9.90
N PHE A 129 2.48 -1.25 9.69
CA PHE A 129 1.82 -0.53 8.61
C PHE A 129 2.29 -1.01 7.24
N VAL A 130 1.33 -1.47 6.42
CA VAL A 130 1.56 -1.85 5.02
C VAL A 130 1.18 -0.66 4.14
N GLU A 131 2.19 -0.02 3.56
CA GLU A 131 1.99 1.14 2.69
C GLU A 131 1.58 0.72 1.28
N ASN A 132 2.36 -0.18 0.68
CA ASN A 132 2.11 -0.66 -0.69
C ASN A 132 1.68 -2.12 -0.66
N ARG A 133 0.56 -2.42 -1.31
CA ARG A 133 0.07 -3.77 -1.53
C ARG A 133 -0.34 -3.94 -3.00
N ILE A 134 0.26 -4.94 -3.65
CA ILE A 134 -0.05 -5.33 -5.02
C ILE A 134 -0.53 -6.77 -4.97
N ASP A 135 -1.75 -7.03 -5.45
CA ASP A 135 -2.30 -8.37 -5.62
C ASP A 135 -2.51 -8.62 -7.12
N PHE A 136 -1.91 -9.70 -7.62
CA PHE A 136 -2.06 -10.20 -8.97
C PHE A 136 -2.80 -11.54 -8.91
N LYS A 137 -3.88 -11.65 -9.67
CA LYS A 137 -4.69 -12.87 -9.78
C LYS A 137 -4.98 -13.15 -11.24
N LEU A 138 -4.65 -14.36 -11.67
CA LEU A 138 -4.91 -14.83 -13.01
C LEU A 138 -5.51 -16.23 -12.93
N GLY A 139 -6.72 -16.37 -13.48
CA GLY A 139 -7.50 -17.60 -13.35
C GLY A 139 -6.84 -18.78 -14.04
N GLU A 140 -6.43 -18.61 -15.30
CA GLU A 140 -5.81 -19.65 -16.12
C GLU A 140 -4.86 -19.02 -17.14
N VAL A 141 -3.76 -19.70 -17.42
CA VAL A 141 -2.84 -19.41 -18.52
C VAL A 141 -2.60 -20.69 -19.30
N ASN A 142 -2.85 -20.64 -20.60
CA ASN A 142 -2.52 -21.73 -21.52
C ASN A 142 -1.49 -21.27 -22.55
N ILE A 143 -0.41 -22.04 -22.66
CA ILE A 143 0.61 -21.91 -23.69
C ILE A 143 0.41 -23.06 -24.67
N ILE A 144 0.05 -22.74 -25.90
CA ILE A 144 -0.35 -23.72 -26.92
C ILE A 144 0.63 -23.66 -28.09
N LEU A 145 1.30 -24.78 -28.33
CA LEU A 145 2.04 -25.07 -29.55
C LEU A 145 1.16 -25.98 -30.41
N GLU A 146 0.59 -25.41 -31.47
CA GLU A 146 -0.40 -26.08 -32.30
C GLU A 146 0.13 -27.43 -32.83
N GLY A 147 -0.66 -28.49 -32.64
CA GLY A 147 -0.30 -29.85 -33.05
C GLY A 147 0.80 -30.54 -32.23
N ALA A 148 1.42 -29.84 -31.26
CA ALA A 148 2.53 -30.35 -30.45
C ALA A 148 2.16 -30.45 -28.96
N ILE A 149 2.23 -29.35 -28.21
CA ILE A 149 2.15 -29.33 -26.74
C ILE A 149 1.19 -28.21 -26.29
N GLN A 150 0.36 -28.51 -25.29
CA GLN A 150 -0.47 -27.55 -24.57
C GLN A 150 -0.06 -27.60 -23.10
N LEU A 151 0.45 -26.50 -22.56
CA LEU A 151 0.82 -26.33 -21.16
C LEU A 151 -0.15 -25.35 -20.51
N GLY A 152 -0.84 -25.80 -19.46
CA GLY A 152 -1.81 -25.02 -18.72
C GLY A 152 -1.37 -24.82 -17.27
N PHE A 153 -1.59 -23.63 -16.76
CA PHE A 153 -1.47 -23.28 -15.36
C PHE A 153 -2.80 -22.68 -14.88
N ASP A 154 -3.32 -23.18 -13.77
CA ASP A 154 -4.56 -22.71 -13.18
C ASP A 154 -4.31 -22.09 -11.80
N GLY A 155 -5.10 -21.06 -11.47
CA GLY A 155 -5.09 -20.41 -10.16
C GLY A 155 -3.78 -19.73 -9.82
N LEU A 156 -3.27 -18.87 -10.71
CA LEU A 156 -2.07 -18.09 -10.43
C LEU A 156 -2.40 -16.91 -9.53
N HIS A 157 -1.71 -16.82 -8.40
CA HIS A 157 -1.84 -15.73 -7.45
C HIS A 157 -0.45 -15.23 -7.05
N ALA A 158 -0.23 -13.93 -7.10
CA ALA A 158 0.97 -13.32 -6.52
C ALA A 158 0.57 -12.09 -5.71
N ALA A 159 1.19 -11.88 -4.55
CA ALA A 159 0.99 -10.66 -3.78
C ALA A 159 2.32 -10.15 -3.25
N LEU A 160 2.50 -8.84 -3.36
CA LEU A 160 3.64 -8.09 -2.83
C LEU A 160 3.11 -7.09 -1.80
N LYS A 161 3.62 -7.17 -0.57
CA LYS A 161 3.34 -6.21 0.51
C LYS A 161 4.65 -5.58 0.94
N GLN A 162 4.65 -4.25 1.09
CA GLN A 162 5.79 -3.50 1.58
C GLN A 162 5.42 -2.76 2.86
N ARG A 163 6.30 -2.85 3.87
CA ARG A 163 6.22 -2.09 5.11
C ARG A 163 7.49 -1.24 5.24
N PRO A 164 7.51 -0.02 4.66
CA PRO A 164 8.73 0.78 4.60
C PRO A 164 9.29 1.16 5.96
N ALA A 165 8.43 1.40 6.96
CA ALA A 165 8.86 1.67 8.35
C ALA A 165 9.66 0.54 8.99
N ALA A 166 9.44 -0.72 8.56
CA ALA A 166 10.21 -1.89 9.00
C ALA A 166 11.27 -2.34 7.98
N GLY A 167 11.42 -1.60 6.86
CA GLY A 167 12.23 -2.04 5.72
C GLY A 167 11.87 -3.43 5.22
N ALA A 168 10.60 -3.82 5.32
CA ALA A 168 10.14 -5.19 5.14
C ALA A 168 9.38 -5.36 3.82
N ILE A 169 9.64 -6.48 3.15
CA ILE A 169 8.96 -6.94 1.94
C ILE A 169 8.46 -8.36 2.19
N ASN A 170 7.19 -8.59 1.84
CA ASN A 170 6.57 -9.91 1.81
C ASN A 170 6.04 -10.16 0.39
N LEU A 171 6.65 -11.12 -0.30
CA LEU A 171 6.24 -11.60 -1.61
C LEU A 171 5.68 -13.02 -1.45
N THR A 172 4.49 -13.25 -1.96
CA THR A 172 3.88 -14.58 -2.03
C THR A 172 3.49 -14.88 -3.47
N ALA A 173 3.75 -16.10 -3.93
CA ALA A 173 3.33 -16.57 -5.23
C ALA A 173 2.79 -17.99 -5.11
N ARG A 174 1.68 -18.29 -5.79
CA ARG A 174 1.01 -19.58 -5.78
C ARG A 174 0.49 -19.93 -7.16
N ILE A 175 0.57 -21.21 -7.50
CA ILE A 175 -0.07 -21.79 -8.68
C ILE A 175 -0.81 -23.02 -8.18
N ALA A 176 -2.12 -23.07 -8.41
CA ALA A 176 -2.97 -24.15 -7.93
C ALA A 176 -2.67 -25.45 -8.69
N GLU A 177 -2.73 -25.41 -10.01
CA GLU A 177 -2.58 -26.60 -10.85
C GLU A 177 -1.68 -26.36 -12.05
N VAL A 178 -0.98 -27.42 -12.46
CA VAL A 178 -0.25 -27.49 -13.73
C VAL A 178 -0.68 -28.74 -14.49
N LYS A 179 -0.93 -28.57 -15.79
CA LYS A 179 -1.35 -29.65 -16.68
C LYS A 179 -0.62 -29.51 -18.01
N MET A 180 -0.19 -30.63 -18.59
CA MET A 180 0.39 -30.62 -19.93
C MET A 180 -0.18 -31.75 -20.78
N LYS A 181 -0.56 -31.42 -22.02
CA LYS A 181 -0.99 -32.38 -23.03
C LYS A 181 -0.07 -32.31 -24.24
N GLY A 182 0.24 -33.45 -24.83
CA GLY A 182 0.97 -33.55 -26.09
C GLY A 182 0.17 -34.35 -27.10
N CYS A 183 -0.15 -33.77 -28.25
CA CYS A 183 -1.05 -34.39 -29.25
C CYS A 183 -2.31 -35.02 -28.62
N ASP A 184 -3.00 -34.26 -27.77
CA ASP A 184 -4.21 -34.66 -27.02
C ASP A 184 -4.03 -35.76 -25.95
N GLN A 185 -2.80 -36.23 -25.70
CA GLN A 185 -2.48 -37.16 -24.61
C GLN A 185 -1.89 -36.43 -23.40
N THR A 186 -2.24 -36.85 -22.19
CA THR A 186 -1.66 -36.29 -20.95
C THR A 186 -0.16 -36.59 -20.87
N MET A 187 0.64 -35.54 -20.69
CA MET A 187 2.08 -35.61 -20.49
C MET A 187 2.51 -35.15 -19.10
N LEU A 188 1.73 -34.28 -18.43
CA LEU A 188 2.00 -33.85 -17.07
C LEU A 188 0.68 -33.74 -16.30
N GLU A 189 0.64 -34.38 -15.14
CA GLU A 189 -0.46 -34.30 -14.19
C GLU A 189 0.09 -34.21 -12.76
N MET A 190 -0.62 -33.51 -11.87
CA MET A 190 -0.29 -33.47 -10.46
C MET A 190 -0.66 -34.78 -9.76
N ARG A 191 0.18 -35.23 -8.83
CA ARG A 191 -0.07 -36.45 -8.04
C ARG A 191 -0.91 -36.17 -6.78
N GLU A 192 -0.79 -34.97 -6.24
CA GLU A 192 -1.39 -34.59 -4.95
C GLU A 192 -2.34 -33.41 -5.11
N LYS A 193 -3.30 -33.30 -4.19
CA LYS A 193 -4.20 -32.15 -4.10
C LYS A 193 -3.53 -31.03 -3.31
N GLY A 194 -3.67 -29.80 -3.79
CA GLY A 194 -3.09 -28.60 -3.18
C GLY A 194 -2.52 -27.69 -4.25
N ASP A 195 -1.75 -26.69 -3.82
CA ASP A 195 -1.05 -25.80 -4.75
C ASP A 195 0.17 -26.51 -5.35
N TRP A 196 0.27 -26.56 -6.67
CA TRP A 196 1.46 -27.04 -7.37
C TRP A 196 2.71 -26.26 -6.97
N LEU A 197 2.61 -24.94 -6.89
CA LEU A 197 3.72 -24.07 -6.49
C LEU A 197 3.24 -23.18 -5.35
N SER A 198 4.04 -23.09 -4.30
CA SER A 198 3.90 -22.10 -3.23
C SER A 198 5.26 -21.51 -2.90
N MET A 199 5.40 -20.21 -3.12
CA MET A 199 6.61 -19.44 -2.80
C MET A 199 6.26 -18.31 -1.86
N GLU A 200 7.07 -18.15 -0.81
CA GLU A 200 7.02 -17.01 0.10
C GLU A 200 8.44 -16.48 0.30
N VAL A 201 8.62 -15.18 0.12
CA VAL A 201 9.83 -14.45 0.46
C VAL A 201 9.41 -13.36 1.44
N ASP A 202 9.88 -13.47 2.67
CA ASP A 202 9.55 -12.55 3.75
C ASP A 202 10.82 -11.99 4.37
N THR A 203 10.84 -10.68 4.60
CA THR A 203 12.00 -9.97 5.17
C THR A 203 11.54 -9.13 6.35
N ASN A 204 12.34 -9.06 7.41
CA ASN A 204 12.05 -8.33 8.64
C ASN A 204 10.61 -8.61 9.17
N PRO A 205 10.30 -9.86 9.55
CA PRO A 205 8.99 -10.26 10.08
C PRO A 205 8.69 -9.54 11.40
N LEU A 206 7.40 -9.31 11.67
CA LEU A 206 6.95 -8.64 12.90
C LEU A 206 7.35 -9.38 14.18
N ALA A 207 7.37 -10.72 14.13
CA ALA A 207 7.68 -11.56 15.28
C ALA A 207 9.19 -11.71 15.57
N GLY A 208 10.08 -11.15 14.73
CA GLY A 208 11.53 -11.11 14.98
C GLY A 208 12.25 -12.47 14.98
N GLY A 209 11.64 -13.53 14.44
CA GLY A 209 12.22 -14.88 14.44
C GLY A 209 13.33 -15.13 13.41
N TYR A 210 13.37 -14.33 12.35
CA TYR A 210 14.34 -14.40 11.25
C TYR A 210 14.53 -13.00 10.66
N ASP A 211 15.60 -12.78 9.90
CA ASP A 211 15.77 -11.53 9.14
C ASP A 211 15.19 -11.69 7.73
N GLN A 212 15.34 -12.89 7.16
CA GLN A 212 14.80 -13.27 5.86
C GLN A 212 14.34 -14.72 5.89
N LYS A 213 13.19 -15.00 5.29
CA LYS A 213 12.65 -16.34 5.09
C LYS A 213 12.31 -16.51 3.62
N VAL A 214 12.82 -17.57 3.02
CA VAL A 214 12.40 -18.02 1.70
C VAL A 214 11.85 -19.43 1.85
N SER A 215 10.56 -19.59 1.54
CA SER A 215 9.88 -20.87 1.49
C SER A 215 9.52 -21.18 0.06
N LEU A 216 9.91 -22.35 -0.43
CA LEU A 216 9.51 -22.85 -1.74
C LEU A 216 8.98 -24.27 -1.57
N ARG A 217 7.75 -24.48 -2.02
CA ARG A 217 7.10 -25.79 -2.07
C ARG A 217 6.64 -26.08 -3.48
N ILE A 218 6.97 -27.27 -3.97
CA ILE A 218 6.51 -27.75 -5.28
C ILE A 218 5.87 -29.13 -5.12
N ALA A 219 4.59 -29.25 -5.47
CA ALA A 219 3.89 -30.52 -5.40
C ALA A 219 4.41 -31.52 -6.46
N PRO A 220 4.46 -32.82 -6.14
CA PRO A 220 4.95 -33.83 -7.08
C PRO A 220 4.02 -33.99 -8.29
N VAL A 221 4.63 -34.21 -9.45
CA VAL A 221 3.94 -34.42 -10.74
C VAL A 221 4.34 -35.76 -11.36
N ASN A 222 3.44 -36.38 -12.11
CA ASN A 222 3.78 -37.46 -13.03
C ASN A 222 4.08 -36.86 -14.40
N PHE A 223 5.19 -37.27 -15.00
CA PHE A 223 5.58 -36.86 -16.34
C PHE A 223 5.64 -38.08 -17.25
N TYR A 224 4.86 -38.05 -18.33
CA TYR A 224 4.80 -39.10 -19.34
C TYR A 224 5.46 -38.59 -20.62
N TYR A 225 6.51 -39.28 -21.04
CA TYR A 225 7.21 -38.95 -22.28
C TYR A 225 6.37 -39.34 -23.49
N HIS A 226 6.12 -38.37 -24.39
CA HIS A 226 5.39 -38.58 -25.64
C HIS A 226 6.23 -38.10 -26.82
N ALA A 227 6.91 -39.04 -27.48
CA ALA A 227 7.87 -38.74 -28.55
C ALA A 227 7.30 -37.90 -29.70
N PRO A 228 6.09 -38.16 -30.24
CA PRO A 228 5.53 -37.35 -31.32
C PRO A 228 5.32 -35.87 -30.94
N ALA A 229 4.90 -35.60 -29.69
CA ALA A 229 4.68 -34.23 -29.23
C ALA A 229 6.01 -33.49 -29.04
N VAL A 230 7.02 -34.17 -28.47
CA VAL A 230 8.36 -33.61 -28.28
C VAL A 230 9.02 -33.30 -29.62
N ASN A 231 8.96 -34.22 -30.59
CA ASN A 231 9.54 -34.00 -31.91
C ASN A 231 8.90 -32.81 -32.64
N LYS A 232 7.57 -32.71 -32.61
CA LYS A 232 6.88 -31.55 -33.20
C LYS A 232 7.21 -30.25 -32.48
N ALA A 233 7.35 -30.26 -31.16
CA ALA A 233 7.79 -29.09 -30.41
C ALA A 233 9.21 -28.65 -30.81
N ILE A 234 10.13 -29.61 -30.97
CA ILE A 234 11.50 -29.33 -31.45
C ILE A 234 11.47 -28.68 -32.84
N ASP A 235 10.61 -29.16 -33.74
CA ASP A 235 10.48 -28.59 -35.08
C ASP A 235 10.00 -27.13 -35.06
N VAL A 236 9.10 -26.76 -34.11
CA VAL A 236 8.65 -25.37 -33.93
C VAL A 236 9.78 -24.45 -33.49
N PHE A 237 10.67 -24.92 -32.60
CA PHE A 237 11.80 -24.14 -32.10
C PHE A 237 13.06 -24.26 -32.95
N LYS A 238 13.01 -25.01 -34.05
CA LYS A 238 14.15 -25.17 -34.95
C LYS A 238 14.40 -23.83 -35.65
N PRO A 239 15.56 -23.19 -35.44
CA PRO A 239 15.83 -21.89 -36.04
C PRO A 239 15.86 -22.04 -37.57
N PRO A 240 15.31 -21.07 -38.32
CA PRO A 240 15.47 -21.07 -39.77
C PRO A 240 16.96 -20.99 -40.13
N GLU A 241 17.38 -21.74 -41.14
CA GLU A 241 18.81 -21.92 -41.52
C GLU A 241 19.56 -20.60 -41.82
N SER A 242 18.86 -19.47 -41.95
CA SER A 242 19.41 -18.16 -42.30
C SER A 242 19.74 -17.24 -41.11
N VAL A 243 19.52 -17.64 -39.86
CA VAL A 243 19.72 -16.74 -38.70
C VAL A 243 21.13 -16.88 -38.10
N LYS A 244 21.94 -15.82 -38.23
CA LYS A 244 23.27 -15.72 -37.60
C LYS A 244 23.14 -15.55 -36.07
N LEU A 245 23.03 -16.67 -35.37
CA LEU A 245 22.79 -16.78 -33.91
C LEU A 245 23.89 -16.15 -33.03
N ASN A 246 25.08 -15.87 -33.57
CA ASN A 246 26.26 -15.45 -32.79
C ASN A 246 26.05 -14.18 -31.95
N GLN A 247 25.22 -13.25 -32.41
CA GLN A 247 24.94 -12.01 -31.67
C GLN A 247 24.00 -12.23 -30.47
N LEU A 248 23.03 -13.13 -30.61
CA LEU A 248 22.09 -13.47 -29.53
C LEU A 248 22.77 -14.31 -28.45
N THR A 249 23.67 -15.22 -28.83
CA THR A 249 24.41 -16.05 -27.86
C THR A 249 25.33 -15.20 -26.99
N ALA A 250 26.05 -14.23 -27.59
CA ALA A 250 26.91 -13.32 -26.84
C ALA A 250 26.12 -12.43 -25.86
N ALA A 251 24.97 -11.90 -26.30
CA ALA A 251 24.10 -11.09 -25.45
C ALA A 251 23.50 -11.92 -24.29
N ALA A 252 23.06 -13.15 -24.56
CA ALA A 252 22.51 -14.04 -23.54
C ALA A 252 23.58 -14.45 -22.50
N MET A 253 24.80 -14.78 -22.95
CA MET A 253 25.91 -15.13 -22.06
C MET A 253 26.31 -13.96 -21.17
N SER A 254 26.37 -12.74 -21.71
CA SER A 254 26.67 -11.53 -20.92
C SER A 254 25.61 -11.28 -19.83
N ARG A 255 24.32 -11.45 -20.14
CA ARG A 255 23.24 -11.30 -19.14
C ARG A 255 23.26 -12.39 -18.08
N TYR A 256 23.57 -13.62 -18.48
CA TYR A 256 23.72 -14.73 -17.53
C TYR A 256 24.86 -14.47 -16.54
N GLU A 257 26.01 -14.02 -17.02
CA GLU A 257 27.13 -13.68 -16.13
C GLU A 257 26.81 -12.50 -15.21
N GLU A 258 26.09 -11.48 -15.70
CA GLU A 258 25.65 -10.35 -14.87
C GLU A 258 24.73 -10.82 -13.73
N VAL A 259 23.75 -11.69 -14.02
CA VAL A 259 22.85 -12.28 -13.02
C VAL A 259 23.60 -13.17 -12.03
N LYS A 260 24.53 -14.00 -12.52
CA LYS A 260 25.38 -14.86 -11.67
C LYS A 260 26.24 -14.02 -10.71
N THR A 261 26.86 -12.97 -11.23
CA THR A 261 27.75 -12.09 -10.44
C THR A 261 26.96 -11.33 -9.37
N ARG A 262 25.79 -10.77 -9.73
CA ARG A 262 24.90 -10.08 -8.78
C ARG A 262 24.37 -11.03 -7.70
N SER A 263 24.01 -12.25 -8.06
CA SER A 263 23.53 -13.26 -7.10
C SER A 263 24.64 -13.67 -6.12
N THR A 264 25.86 -13.87 -6.61
CA THR A 264 27.01 -14.26 -5.77
C THR A 264 27.43 -13.15 -4.82
N MET A 265 27.51 -11.90 -5.32
CA MET A 265 27.83 -10.73 -4.49
C MET A 265 26.76 -10.44 -3.44
N GLY A 266 25.47 -10.59 -3.79
CA GLY A 266 24.37 -10.47 -2.84
C GLY A 266 24.46 -11.50 -1.71
N MET A 267 24.84 -12.74 -2.04
CA MET A 267 25.02 -13.81 -1.06
C MET A 267 26.26 -13.60 -0.17
N GLN A 268 27.37 -13.12 -0.73
CA GLN A 268 28.56 -12.73 0.06
C GLN A 268 28.26 -11.57 1.02
N HIS A 269 27.53 -10.55 0.57
CA HIS A 269 27.11 -9.44 1.43
C HIS A 269 26.20 -9.89 2.58
N ALA A 270 25.32 -10.86 2.32
CA ALA A 270 24.45 -11.47 3.34
C ALA A 270 25.19 -12.41 4.31
N LEU A 271 26.39 -12.90 3.96
CA LEU A 271 27.27 -13.64 4.87
C LEU A 271 28.06 -12.69 5.80
N GLU A 272 28.52 -11.55 5.27
CA GLU A 272 29.29 -10.55 6.02
C GLU A 272 28.44 -9.80 7.05
N LYS A 273 27.23 -9.38 6.66
CA LYS A 273 26.20 -8.97 7.61
C LYS A 273 25.60 -10.24 8.18
N LYS A 274 25.84 -10.56 9.46
CA LYS A 274 25.31 -11.76 10.16
C LYS A 274 23.76 -11.84 10.18
N THR A 275 23.15 -11.99 9.01
CA THR A 275 21.71 -12.07 8.81
C THR A 275 21.25 -13.52 8.98
N LYS A 276 20.17 -13.71 9.72
CA LYS A 276 19.55 -15.01 9.92
C LYS A 276 18.62 -15.29 8.73
N LEU A 277 19.14 -16.02 7.76
CA LEU A 277 18.38 -16.54 6.63
C LEU A 277 17.80 -17.92 6.98
N VAL A 278 16.49 -18.07 6.80
CA VAL A 278 15.79 -19.36 6.85
C VAL A 278 15.41 -19.75 5.44
N LEU A 279 15.92 -20.89 4.97
CA LEU A 279 15.56 -21.51 3.70
C LEU A 279 14.77 -22.78 3.99
N ASP A 280 13.53 -22.82 3.53
CA ASP A 280 12.66 -24.00 3.63
C ASP A 280 12.28 -24.43 2.20
N MET A 281 12.78 -25.60 1.78
CA MET A 281 12.55 -26.17 0.46
C MET A 281 11.96 -27.56 0.65
N VAL A 282 10.69 -27.74 0.25
CA VAL A 282 9.91 -28.97 0.45
C VAL A 282 9.31 -29.45 -0.85
#